data_AF-A0A9P3GE38-F1
#
_entry.id   AF-A0A9P3GE38-F1
#
_cell.length_a   1.000
_cell.length_b   1.000
_cell.length_c   1.000
_cell.angle_alpha   90.00
_cell.angle_beta   90.00
_cell.angle_gamma   90.00
#
_symmetry.space_group_name_H-M   'P 1'
#
loop_
_entity.id
_entity.type
_entity.pdbx_description
1 polymer ?
#
loop_
_entity_poly.entity_id
_entity_poly.type
_entity_poly.pdbx_seq_one_letter_code
_entity_poly.pdbx_strand_id
1 'polypeptide(L)'
;MRIVDAETIAELSGLLACAYADTITSTTTTSPYPTEKLQLISRVLETVKASPSVDLPKGQIAQSGWVHGMPMPAGHIESLGIVGHKSGQNAWIVARFMSVFKREMFLHYHGQDGARLNRDQSVHYTEPPRPRYLFLLVSSFLFYMPYVYKKKLDEVFVDSLLNEEHWRQLLDNLRKDWELTVTPSTVLLGANVAFLAISSVDAASLTPHRSPEQIMSYVSTMLSLASYLVCWILLQRHAPHIGSSAIAGITYLQQREKCFLGLDADAIVFSLPSAFFTWSMLLFCAAIVWICLAKSDIVTTFIIVSVLAVMALSLAVVLQVSWMSIAPIEDNVWARNVEFVHYVRQRSIDAIANGLPRRMSRKASMSGEQPARAEA
;
A
#
# COMPACT_ATOMS: atom_id res chain seq x y z
N MET A 1 -16.27 43.74 -4.32
CA MET A 1 -16.73 42.42 -3.89
C MET A 1 -17.14 41.66 -5.16
N ARG A 2 -16.49 40.54 -5.51
CA ARG A 2 -16.82 39.81 -6.75
C ARG A 2 -18.08 38.98 -6.51
N ILE A 3 -19.14 39.30 -7.24
CA ILE A 3 -20.33 38.48 -7.34
C ILE A 3 -19.95 37.22 -8.12
N VAL A 4 -20.52 36.06 -7.77
CA VAL A 4 -20.27 34.83 -8.52
C VAL A 4 -21.04 34.89 -9.82
N ASP A 5 -20.33 34.85 -10.94
CA ASP A 5 -20.95 34.86 -12.26
C ASP A 5 -21.73 33.56 -12.49
N ALA A 6 -22.92 33.67 -13.09
CA ALA A 6 -23.79 32.52 -13.37
C ALA A 6 -23.09 31.46 -14.26
N GLU A 7 -22.18 31.91 -15.12
CA GLU A 7 -21.34 31.05 -15.97
C GLU A 7 -20.41 30.15 -15.13
N THR A 8 -19.74 30.69 -14.10
CA THR A 8 -18.85 29.91 -13.24
C THR A 8 -19.62 28.82 -12.47
N ILE A 9 -20.86 29.14 -12.06
CA ILE A 9 -21.73 28.17 -11.40
C ILE A 9 -22.17 27.08 -12.37
N ALA A 10 -22.50 27.44 -13.62
CA ALA A 10 -22.86 26.48 -14.67
C ALA A 10 -21.67 25.56 -15.01
N GLU A 11 -20.46 26.12 -15.14
CA GLU A 11 -19.23 25.36 -15.37
C GLU A 11 -18.97 24.36 -14.22
N LEU A 12 -19.04 24.82 -12.97
CA LEU A 12 -18.86 23.93 -11.81
C LEU A 12 -19.93 22.81 -11.78
N SER A 13 -21.17 23.13 -12.14
CA SER A 13 -22.26 22.16 -12.26
C SER A 13 -21.97 21.11 -13.33
N GLY A 14 -21.39 21.50 -14.47
CA GLY A 14 -20.95 20.58 -15.52
C GLY A 14 -19.80 19.68 -15.06
N LEU A 15 -18.80 20.24 -14.39
CA LEU A 15 -17.68 19.48 -13.83
C LEU A 15 -18.15 18.45 -12.79
N LEU A 16 -19.11 18.82 -11.94
CA LEU A 16 -19.73 17.91 -10.98
C LEU A 16 -20.45 16.76 -11.68
N ALA A 17 -21.18 17.02 -12.76
CA ALA A 17 -21.87 15.98 -13.53
C ALA A 17 -20.88 15.02 -14.18
N CYS A 18 -19.77 15.53 -14.75
CA CYS A 18 -18.71 14.70 -15.32
C CYS A 18 -18.02 13.84 -14.24
N ALA A 19 -17.68 14.44 -13.09
CA ALA A 19 -17.08 13.71 -11.98
C ALA A 19 -18.02 12.64 -11.41
N TYR A 20 -19.32 12.96 -11.32
CA TYR A 20 -20.33 12.00 -10.89
C TYR A 20 -20.42 10.83 -11.88
N ALA A 21 -20.52 11.12 -13.19
CA ALA A 21 -20.52 10.11 -14.24
C ALA A 21 -19.28 9.21 -14.16
N ASP A 22 -18.09 9.80 -14.01
CA ASP A 22 -16.83 9.06 -13.89
C ASP A 22 -16.84 8.10 -12.68
N THR A 23 -17.31 8.57 -11.51
CA THR A 23 -17.39 7.73 -10.30
C THR A 23 -18.37 6.56 -10.42
N ILE A 24 -19.44 6.69 -11.20
CA ILE A 24 -20.42 5.61 -11.37
C ILE A 24 -20.05 4.64 -12.50
N THR A 25 -19.30 5.11 -13.51
CA THR A 25 -18.91 4.29 -14.67
C THR A 25 -17.57 3.61 -14.51
N SER A 26 -16.67 4.15 -13.68
CA SER A 26 -15.31 3.63 -13.52
C SER A 26 -14.97 3.31 -12.06
N THR A 27 -14.40 2.12 -11.85
CA THR A 27 -13.82 1.73 -10.55
C THR A 27 -12.50 2.45 -10.26
N THR A 28 -11.87 3.06 -11.26
CA THR A 28 -10.58 3.78 -11.15
C THR A 28 -10.73 5.25 -11.54
N THR A 29 -11.81 5.86 -11.05
CA THR A 29 -12.18 7.26 -11.29
C THR A 29 -11.06 8.27 -10.97
N THR A 30 -10.99 9.30 -11.81
CA THR A 30 -10.12 10.47 -11.63
C THR A 30 -10.78 11.56 -10.77
N SER A 31 -12.04 11.35 -10.34
CA SER A 31 -12.77 12.30 -9.51
C SER A 31 -12.06 12.59 -8.18
N PRO A 32 -12.03 13.86 -7.71
CA PRO A 32 -11.49 14.23 -6.41
C PRO A 32 -12.32 13.72 -5.23
N TYR A 33 -13.61 13.42 -5.45
CA TYR A 33 -14.56 13.14 -4.38
C TYR A 33 -15.39 11.88 -4.66
N PRO A 34 -15.74 11.11 -3.62
CA PRO A 34 -16.71 10.02 -3.72
C PRO A 34 -18.11 10.56 -4.05
N THR A 35 -18.94 9.68 -4.60
CA THR A 35 -20.31 9.96 -5.01
C THR A 35 -21.15 10.65 -3.92
N GLU A 36 -21.02 10.21 -2.66
CA GLU A 36 -21.73 10.82 -1.52
C GLU A 36 -21.34 12.30 -1.30
N LYS A 37 -20.04 12.61 -1.38
CA LYS A 37 -19.56 13.98 -1.23
C LYS A 37 -19.96 14.83 -2.44
N LEU A 38 -19.94 14.27 -3.65
CA LEU A 38 -20.38 14.97 -4.86
C LEU A 38 -21.87 15.37 -4.77
N GLN A 39 -22.73 14.49 -4.25
CA GLN A 39 -24.14 14.82 -4.00
C GLN A 39 -24.30 15.95 -2.98
N LEU A 40 -23.50 15.94 -1.91
CA LEU A 40 -23.51 17.00 -0.90
C LEU A 40 -23.05 18.34 -1.51
N ILE A 41 -21.98 18.33 -2.32
CA ILE A 41 -21.49 19.51 -3.03
C ILE A 41 -22.57 20.04 -3.98
N SER A 42 -23.28 19.16 -4.68
CA SER A 42 -24.39 19.57 -5.56
C SER A 42 -25.51 20.25 -4.78
N ARG A 43 -25.91 19.73 -3.61
CA ARG A 43 -26.91 20.39 -2.75
C ARG A 43 -26.44 21.75 -2.25
N VAL A 44 -25.16 21.87 -1.89
CA VAL A 44 -24.56 23.17 -1.50
C VAL A 44 -24.58 24.14 -2.68
N LEU A 45 -24.35 23.67 -3.90
CA LEU A 45 -24.41 24.52 -5.08
C LEU A 45 -25.84 25.01 -5.39
N GLU A 46 -26.87 24.18 -5.13
CA GLU A 46 -28.28 24.57 -5.27
C GLU A 46 -28.67 25.69 -4.29
N THR A 47 -28.20 25.66 -3.05
CA THR A 47 -28.46 26.75 -2.09
C THR A 47 -27.76 28.04 -2.47
N VAL A 48 -26.56 27.95 -3.07
CA VAL A 48 -25.85 29.10 -3.64
C VAL A 48 -26.62 29.68 -4.84
N LYS A 49 -27.16 28.82 -5.74
CA LYS A 49 -28.00 29.25 -6.88
C LYS A 49 -29.31 29.91 -6.42
N ALA A 50 -29.93 29.43 -5.35
CA ALA A 50 -31.17 29.96 -4.81
C ALA A 50 -30.99 31.26 -4.02
N SER A 51 -29.75 31.66 -3.71
CA SER A 51 -29.47 32.92 -3.02
C SER A 51 -29.62 34.11 -3.98
N PRO A 52 -30.35 35.18 -3.62
CA PRO A 52 -30.57 36.30 -4.52
C PRO A 52 -29.25 36.97 -4.90
N SER A 53 -28.89 36.91 -6.18
CA SER A 53 -27.84 37.72 -6.76
C SER A 53 -28.32 39.17 -6.78
N VAL A 54 -27.88 39.98 -5.81
CA VAL A 54 -28.04 41.42 -5.93
C VAL A 54 -27.02 41.90 -6.95
N ASP A 55 -27.47 42.06 -8.20
CA ASP A 55 -26.76 42.83 -9.21
C ASP A 55 -26.65 44.27 -8.71
N LEU A 56 -25.58 44.57 -7.98
CA LEU A 56 -25.20 45.96 -7.75
C LEU A 56 -24.90 46.56 -9.13
N PRO A 57 -25.63 47.60 -9.57
CA PRO A 57 -25.43 48.18 -10.88
C PRO A 57 -23.96 48.58 -11.04
N LYS A 58 -23.34 48.18 -12.16
CA LYS A 58 -21.92 48.37 -12.51
C LYS A 58 -21.44 49.86 -12.55
N GLY A 59 -22.24 50.81 -12.08
CA GLY A 59 -21.93 52.23 -11.96
C GLY A 59 -21.93 52.80 -10.54
N GLN A 60 -22.27 52.01 -9.51
CA GLN A 60 -22.18 52.44 -8.11
C GLN A 60 -21.05 51.73 -7.37
N ILE A 61 -19.84 51.76 -7.95
CA ILE A 61 -18.68 52.00 -7.09
C ILE A 61 -18.74 53.50 -6.78
N ALA A 62 -19.69 53.87 -5.91
CA ALA A 62 -19.64 55.15 -5.27
C ALA A 62 -18.27 55.18 -4.60
N GLN A 63 -17.42 56.05 -5.11
CA GLN A 63 -16.25 56.56 -4.44
C GLN A 63 -16.54 56.55 -2.95
N SER A 64 -15.70 55.89 -2.17
CA SER A 64 -15.62 56.03 -0.73
C SER A 64 -15.10 57.44 -0.38
N GLY A 65 -15.70 58.47 -0.96
CA GLY A 65 -15.65 59.83 -0.51
C GLY A 65 -16.85 60.02 0.40
N TRP A 66 -16.58 60.25 1.68
CA TRP A 66 -17.55 60.69 2.66
C TRP A 66 -18.26 61.95 2.14
N VAL A 67 -19.39 61.81 1.47
CA VAL A 67 -20.27 62.94 1.18
C VAL A 67 -20.96 63.27 2.50
N HIS A 68 -20.49 64.33 3.13
CA HIS A 68 -21.07 64.93 4.33
C HIS A 68 -22.60 65.09 4.19
N GLY A 69 -23.36 64.51 5.13
CA GLY A 69 -24.57 65.18 5.61
C GLY A 69 -25.95 64.55 5.34
N MET A 70 -26.09 63.33 4.82
CA MET A 70 -27.42 62.65 4.84
C MET A 70 -27.38 61.33 5.62
N PRO A 71 -28.16 61.18 6.71
CA PRO A 71 -28.30 59.91 7.40
C PRO A 71 -29.10 58.94 6.52
N MET A 72 -28.43 57.92 6.00
CA MET A 72 -29.09 56.76 5.42
C MET A 72 -29.75 55.93 6.53
N PRO A 73 -30.95 55.37 6.31
CA PRO A 73 -31.65 54.58 7.33
C PRO A 73 -30.80 53.37 7.75
N ALA A 74 -30.59 53.19 9.06
CA ALA A 74 -29.72 52.18 9.65
C ALA A 74 -30.00 50.74 9.16
N GLY A 75 -31.27 50.40 8.90
CA GLY A 75 -31.66 49.09 8.38
C GLY A 75 -31.12 48.77 6.97
N HIS A 76 -30.81 49.78 6.17
CA HIS A 76 -30.25 49.57 4.83
C HIS A 76 -28.77 49.14 4.89
N ILE A 77 -28.00 49.69 5.83
CA ILE A 77 -26.58 49.36 6.04
C ILE A 77 -26.42 47.91 6.53
N GLU A 78 -27.25 47.47 7.47
CA GLU A 78 -27.24 46.06 7.93
C GLU A 78 -27.61 45.10 6.80
N SER A 79 -28.63 45.44 6.00
CA SER A 79 -29.03 44.60 4.86
C SER A 79 -27.91 44.47 3.81
N LEU A 80 -27.23 45.57 3.48
CA LEU A 80 -26.09 45.59 2.55
C LEU A 80 -24.88 44.83 3.10
N GLY A 81 -24.60 44.95 4.40
CA GLY A 81 -23.52 44.21 5.07
C GLY A 81 -23.79 42.69 5.10
N ILE A 82 -25.01 42.28 5.40
CA ILE A 82 -25.44 40.87 5.40
C ILE A 82 -25.41 40.29 4.00
N VAL A 83 -25.90 41.02 2.99
CA VAL A 83 -25.89 40.61 1.58
C VAL A 83 -24.47 40.51 1.04
N GLY A 84 -23.63 41.50 1.34
CA GLY A 84 -22.20 41.46 0.99
C GLY A 84 -21.53 40.23 1.60
N HIS A 85 -21.64 40.03 2.91
CA HIS A 85 -21.04 38.90 3.61
C HIS A 85 -21.46 37.54 3.01
N LYS A 86 -22.76 37.36 2.69
CA LYS A 86 -23.27 36.16 2.01
C LYS A 86 -22.71 35.98 0.60
N SER A 87 -22.63 37.05 -0.20
CA SER A 87 -22.04 37.00 -1.55
C SER A 87 -20.55 36.63 -1.51
N GLY A 88 -19.80 37.11 -0.51
CA GLY A 88 -18.38 36.77 -0.34
C GLY A 88 -18.16 35.31 0.03
N GLN A 89 -19.00 34.76 0.93
CA GLN A 89 -18.96 33.34 1.30
C GLN A 89 -19.26 32.43 0.12
N ASN A 90 -20.31 32.72 -0.64
CA ASN A 90 -20.68 31.95 -1.83
C ASN A 90 -19.55 31.94 -2.87
N ALA A 91 -18.92 33.09 -3.11
CA ALA A 91 -17.78 33.20 -4.01
C ALA A 91 -16.58 32.37 -3.54
N TRP A 92 -16.28 32.38 -2.24
CA TRP A 92 -15.21 31.56 -1.67
C TRP A 92 -15.49 30.05 -1.84
N ILE A 93 -16.73 29.60 -1.58
CA ILE A 93 -17.14 28.20 -1.74
C ILE A 93 -16.97 27.74 -3.19
N VAL A 94 -17.53 28.51 -4.15
CA VAL A 94 -17.46 28.17 -5.58
C VAL A 94 -16.01 28.17 -6.07
N ALA A 95 -15.22 29.19 -5.69
CA ALA A 95 -13.80 29.25 -6.04
C ALA A 95 -13.02 28.06 -5.46
N ARG A 96 -13.34 27.63 -4.23
CA ARG A 96 -12.69 26.49 -3.59
C ARG A 96 -12.96 25.20 -4.36
N PHE A 97 -14.21 24.89 -4.70
CA PHE A 97 -14.52 23.69 -5.48
C PHE A 97 -13.94 23.76 -6.89
N MET A 98 -14.08 24.90 -7.57
CA MET A 98 -13.50 25.09 -8.89
C MET A 98 -11.98 24.87 -8.88
N SER A 99 -11.28 25.38 -7.86
CA SER A 99 -9.83 25.19 -7.72
C SER A 99 -9.43 23.72 -7.56
N VAL A 100 -10.24 22.91 -6.87
CA VAL A 100 -9.98 21.47 -6.70
C VAL A 100 -10.19 20.74 -8.03
N PHE A 101 -11.32 20.95 -8.71
CA PHE A 101 -11.59 20.30 -9.99
C PHE A 101 -10.56 20.68 -11.06
N LYS A 102 -10.23 21.97 -11.20
CA LYS A 102 -9.22 22.43 -12.16
C LYS A 102 -7.84 21.87 -11.83
N ARG A 103 -7.50 21.72 -10.55
CA ARG A 103 -6.26 21.09 -10.13
C ARG A 103 -6.22 19.60 -10.52
N GLU A 104 -7.27 18.83 -10.25
CA GLU A 104 -7.31 17.42 -10.66
C GLU A 104 -7.24 17.26 -12.18
N MET A 105 -7.99 18.08 -12.92
CA MET A 105 -7.93 18.09 -14.38
C MET A 105 -6.51 18.36 -14.90
N PHE A 106 -5.79 19.29 -14.24
CA PHE A 106 -4.40 19.58 -14.56
C PHE A 106 -3.48 18.39 -14.26
N LEU A 107 -3.62 17.75 -13.09
CA LEU A 107 -2.80 16.60 -12.69
C LEU A 107 -3.05 15.36 -13.58
N HIS A 108 -4.25 15.22 -14.12
CA HIS A 108 -4.63 14.12 -15.01
C HIS A 108 -4.52 14.46 -16.50
N TYR A 109 -3.93 15.61 -16.84
CA TYR A 109 -3.68 16.05 -18.22
C TYR A 109 -4.94 16.12 -19.09
N HIS A 110 -6.08 16.54 -18.52
CA HIS A 110 -7.33 16.67 -19.27
C HIS A 110 -7.16 17.62 -20.47
N GLY A 111 -7.61 17.17 -21.65
CA GLY A 111 -7.55 17.96 -22.89
C GLY A 111 -6.20 17.92 -23.60
N GLN A 112 -5.25 17.11 -23.13
CA GLN A 112 -3.97 16.88 -23.82
C GLN A 112 -3.92 15.47 -24.45
N ASP A 113 -3.04 15.30 -25.43
CA ASP A 113 -2.74 13.98 -26.00
C ASP A 113 -2.04 13.12 -24.94
N GLY A 114 -2.66 12.01 -24.54
CA GLY A 114 -2.17 11.18 -23.43
C GLY A 114 -2.80 11.48 -22.07
N ALA A 115 -3.97 12.14 -22.03
CA ALA A 115 -4.75 12.31 -20.80
C ALA A 115 -4.91 10.99 -20.03
N ARG A 116 -4.86 11.06 -18.69
CA ARG A 116 -5.09 9.87 -17.86
C ARG A 116 -6.58 9.53 -17.86
N LEU A 117 -6.95 8.39 -18.45
CA LEU A 117 -8.33 7.90 -18.44
C LEU A 117 -8.66 7.18 -17.13
N ASN A 118 -7.75 6.33 -16.67
CA ASN A 118 -7.90 5.54 -15.46
C ASN A 118 -6.79 5.88 -14.47
N ARG A 119 -7.12 5.99 -13.19
CA ARG A 119 -6.18 6.51 -12.18
C ARG A 119 -5.00 5.59 -11.88
N ASP A 120 -5.20 4.28 -12.05
CA ASP A 120 -4.20 3.21 -11.91
C ASP A 120 -3.18 3.19 -13.07
N GLN A 121 -3.43 3.97 -14.13
CA GLN A 121 -2.53 4.08 -15.26
C GLN A 121 -1.48 5.20 -15.05
N SER A 122 -0.21 4.85 -15.21
CA SER A 122 0.86 5.85 -15.32
C SER A 122 0.82 6.53 -16.68
N VAL A 123 0.90 7.86 -16.68
CA VAL A 123 1.00 8.68 -17.91
C VAL A 123 2.45 8.77 -18.36
N HIS A 124 3.39 8.64 -17.42
CA HIS A 124 4.80 8.65 -17.71
C HIS A 124 5.24 7.25 -18.14
N TYR A 125 5.65 7.10 -19.40
CA TYR A 125 6.31 5.87 -19.84
C TYR A 125 7.58 5.67 -19.02
N THR A 126 7.48 4.82 -18.01
CA THR A 126 8.57 4.40 -17.16
C THR A 126 8.67 2.90 -17.35
N GLU A 127 9.80 2.42 -17.88
CA GLU A 127 10.03 0.98 -17.95
C GLU A 127 9.84 0.40 -16.55
N PRO A 128 9.11 -0.72 -16.39
CA PRO A 128 8.90 -1.31 -15.09
C PRO A 128 10.28 -1.57 -14.46
N PRO A 129 10.57 -1.02 -13.27
CA PRO A 129 11.89 -1.15 -12.69
C PRO A 129 12.20 -2.63 -12.52
N ARG A 130 13.38 -3.04 -13.00
CA ARG A 130 13.79 -4.45 -12.90
C ARG A 130 13.70 -4.89 -11.44
N PRO A 131 13.07 -6.04 -11.16
CA PRO A 131 12.93 -6.55 -9.81
C PRO A 131 14.31 -6.73 -9.19
N ARG A 132 14.49 -6.19 -8.00
CA ARG A 132 15.75 -6.37 -7.28
C ARG A 132 15.88 -7.84 -6.89
N TYR A 133 17.05 -8.43 -7.09
CA TYR A 133 17.31 -9.83 -6.73
C TYR A 133 16.95 -10.14 -5.27
N LEU A 134 17.20 -9.20 -4.35
CA LEU A 134 16.82 -9.34 -2.94
C LEU A 134 15.30 -9.42 -2.77
N PHE A 135 14.54 -8.61 -3.50
CA PHE A 135 13.07 -8.66 -3.47
C PHE A 135 12.56 -10.01 -3.97
N LEU A 136 13.16 -10.58 -5.02
CA LEU A 136 12.77 -11.89 -5.54
C LEU A 136 13.06 -13.03 -4.55
N LEU A 137 14.23 -13.02 -3.92
CA LEU A 137 14.60 -13.99 -2.89
C LEU A 137 13.67 -13.93 -1.67
N VAL A 138 13.44 -12.73 -1.14
CA VAL A 138 12.55 -12.52 0.00
C VAL A 138 11.12 -12.89 -0.37
N SER A 139 10.66 -12.51 -1.56
CA SER A 139 9.32 -12.87 -2.02
C SER A 139 9.11 -14.36 -2.13
N SER A 140 10.11 -15.12 -2.61
CA SER A 140 10.03 -16.58 -2.64
C SER A 140 9.87 -17.18 -1.23
N PHE A 141 10.62 -16.67 -0.25
CA PHE A 141 10.48 -17.08 1.15
C PHE A 141 9.12 -16.70 1.76
N LEU A 142 8.50 -15.61 1.30
CA LEU A 142 7.19 -15.12 1.75
C LEU A 142 6.03 -15.59 0.84
N PHE A 143 6.19 -16.71 0.14
CA PHE A 143 5.13 -17.30 -0.71
C PHE A 143 4.56 -16.33 -1.76
N TYR A 144 5.41 -15.45 -2.30
CA TYR A 144 5.07 -14.42 -3.29
C TYR A 144 3.99 -13.41 -2.86
N MET A 145 3.56 -13.42 -1.58
CA MET A 145 2.64 -12.42 -1.03
C MET A 145 3.12 -10.96 -1.20
N PRO A 146 4.44 -10.63 -1.13
CA PRO A 146 4.89 -9.26 -1.39
C PRO A 146 4.48 -8.75 -2.79
N TYR A 147 4.36 -9.59 -3.81
CA TYR A 147 3.91 -9.15 -5.13
C TYR A 147 2.47 -8.67 -5.13
N VAL A 148 1.59 -9.35 -4.38
CA VAL A 148 0.19 -8.97 -4.26
C VAL A 148 0.05 -7.62 -3.57
N TYR A 149 0.76 -7.40 -2.47
CA TYR A 149 0.73 -6.12 -1.76
C TYR A 149 1.43 -5.01 -2.54
N LYS A 150 2.52 -5.32 -3.26
CA LYS A 150 3.19 -4.38 -4.15
C LYS A 150 2.25 -3.92 -5.26
N LYS A 151 1.55 -4.84 -5.92
CA LYS A 151 0.58 -4.51 -6.97
C LYS A 151 -0.50 -3.57 -6.44
N LYS A 152 -1.08 -3.88 -5.27
CA LYS A 152 -2.07 -3.01 -4.62
C LYS A 152 -1.52 -1.62 -4.27
N LEU A 153 -0.24 -1.53 -3.87
CA LEU A 153 0.41 -0.25 -3.59
C LEU A 153 0.66 0.55 -4.87
N ASP A 154 1.15 -0.10 -5.92
CA ASP A 154 1.41 0.51 -7.22
C ASP A 154 0.10 0.98 -7.88
N GLU A 155 -1.03 0.27 -7.68
CA GLU A 155 -2.38 0.68 -8.16
C GLU A 155 -2.91 1.94 -7.44
N VAL A 156 -2.59 2.12 -6.16
CA VAL A 156 -3.09 3.26 -5.35
C VAL A 156 -2.18 4.49 -5.44
N PHE A 157 -0.88 4.29 -5.68
CA PHE A 157 0.13 5.34 -5.74
C PHE A 157 0.78 5.39 -7.11
N VAL A 158 0.21 6.21 -8.00
CA VAL A 158 0.63 6.31 -9.41
C VAL A 158 1.13 7.72 -9.70
N ASP A 159 2.33 7.83 -10.26
CA ASP A 159 2.98 9.10 -10.63
C ASP A 159 3.00 10.12 -9.48
N SER A 160 3.31 9.67 -8.25
CA SER A 160 3.26 10.49 -7.03
C SER A 160 1.89 11.05 -6.66
N LEU A 161 0.81 10.55 -7.28
CA LEU A 161 -0.57 10.89 -6.94
C LEU A 161 -1.20 9.77 -6.13
N LEU A 162 -1.85 10.12 -5.02
CA LEU A 162 -2.56 9.20 -4.15
C LEU A 162 -4.04 9.56 -4.11
N ASN A 163 -4.91 8.56 -4.28
CA ASN A 163 -6.33 8.70 -4.03
C ASN A 163 -6.62 8.44 -2.55
N GLU A 164 -7.24 9.39 -1.86
CA GLU A 164 -7.55 9.27 -0.43
C GLU A 164 -8.46 8.08 -0.12
N GLU A 165 -9.47 7.85 -0.94
CA GLU A 165 -10.46 6.80 -0.73
C GLU A 165 -9.89 5.41 -0.96
N HIS A 166 -9.22 5.18 -2.08
CA HIS A 166 -8.57 3.90 -2.38
C HIS A 166 -7.44 3.60 -1.41
N TRP A 167 -6.69 4.64 -0.98
CA TRP A 167 -5.70 4.50 0.09
C TRP A 167 -6.34 4.07 1.41
N ARG A 168 -7.46 4.69 1.79
CA ARG A 168 -8.20 4.30 2.99
C ARG A 168 -8.74 2.88 2.89
N GLN A 169 -9.30 2.50 1.74
CA GLN A 169 -9.78 1.14 1.50
C GLN A 169 -8.63 0.12 1.56
N LEU A 170 -7.47 0.42 0.98
CA LEU A 170 -6.28 -0.42 1.06
C LEU A 170 -5.84 -0.60 2.52
N LEU A 171 -5.74 0.48 3.29
CA LEU A 171 -5.39 0.42 4.70
C LEU A 171 -6.41 -0.34 5.54
N ASP A 172 -7.70 -0.16 5.28
CA ASP A 172 -8.77 -0.90 5.95
C ASP A 172 -8.69 -2.41 5.65
N ASN A 173 -8.38 -2.78 4.40
CA ASN A 173 -8.17 -4.16 4.01
C ASN A 173 -6.92 -4.76 4.67
N LEU A 174 -5.81 -4.02 4.70
CA LEU A 174 -4.59 -4.43 5.41
C LEU A 174 -4.84 -4.63 6.90
N ARG A 175 -5.57 -3.71 7.54
CA ARG A 175 -5.95 -3.83 8.96
C ARG A 175 -6.76 -5.11 9.21
N LYS A 176 -7.77 -5.37 8.37
CA LYS A 176 -8.58 -6.59 8.46
C LYS A 176 -7.73 -7.85 8.29
N ASP A 177 -6.84 -7.88 7.29
CA ASP A 177 -5.93 -9.02 7.06
C ASP A 177 -5.06 -9.29 8.30
N TRP A 178 -4.51 -8.24 8.92
CA TRP A 178 -3.69 -8.37 10.13
C TRP A 178 -4.50 -8.81 11.35
N GLU A 179 -5.69 -8.25 11.56
CA GLU A 179 -6.60 -8.65 12.64
C GLU A 179 -7.02 -10.13 12.50
N LEU A 180 -7.34 -10.57 11.29
CA LEU A 180 -7.67 -11.96 10.98
C LEU A 180 -6.49 -12.92 11.20
N THR A 181 -5.25 -12.42 11.14
CA THR A 181 -4.04 -13.20 11.38
C THR A 181 -3.68 -13.31 12.87
N VAL A 182 -4.04 -12.32 13.70
CA VAL A 182 -3.68 -12.30 15.14
C VAL A 182 -4.25 -13.48 15.91
N THR A 183 -5.56 -13.72 15.80
CA THR A 183 -6.26 -14.77 16.56
C THR A 183 -5.74 -16.18 16.25
N PRO A 184 -5.62 -16.63 14.98
CA PRO A 184 -5.08 -17.95 14.71
C PRO A 184 -3.60 -18.09 15.11
N SER A 185 -2.80 -17.01 15.00
CA SER A 185 -1.41 -17.01 15.47
C SER A 185 -1.29 -17.26 16.98
N THR A 186 -2.16 -16.68 17.81
CA THR A 186 -2.13 -16.91 19.26
C THR A 186 -2.66 -18.30 19.64
N VAL A 187 -3.68 -18.81 18.95
CA VAL A 187 -4.15 -20.19 19.12
C VAL A 187 -3.05 -21.18 18.78
N LEU A 188 -2.33 -20.97 17.67
CA LEU A 188 -1.21 -21.82 17.27
C LEU A 188 -0.04 -21.72 18.25
N LEU A 189 0.25 -20.53 18.78
CA LEU A 189 1.25 -20.36 19.84
C LEU A 189 0.89 -21.19 21.08
N GLY A 190 -0.37 -21.13 21.53
CA GLY A 190 -0.87 -21.94 22.63
C GLY A 190 -0.80 -23.45 22.36
N ALA A 191 -1.15 -23.88 21.15
CA ALA A 191 -1.06 -25.27 20.73
C ALA A 191 0.39 -25.78 20.74
N ASN A 192 1.34 -24.97 20.26
CA ASN A 192 2.76 -25.32 20.32
C ASN A 192 3.28 -25.44 21.77
N VAL A 193 2.88 -24.53 22.67
CA VAL A 193 3.27 -24.61 24.09
C VAL A 193 2.68 -25.85 24.75
N ALA A 194 1.42 -26.16 24.48
CA ALA A 194 0.78 -27.40 24.95
C ALA A 194 1.48 -28.65 24.41
N PHE A 195 1.88 -28.65 23.14
CA PHE A 195 2.62 -29.73 22.51
C PHE A 195 3.98 -29.98 23.17
N LEU A 196 4.74 -28.90 23.44
CA LEU A 196 6.04 -28.97 24.12
C LEU A 196 5.92 -29.43 25.58
N ALA A 197 4.77 -29.23 26.22
CA ALA A 197 4.50 -29.67 27.59
C ALA A 197 4.21 -31.19 27.70
N ILE A 198 3.98 -31.89 26.58
CA ILE A 198 3.71 -33.33 26.60
C ILE A 198 4.98 -34.07 27.01
N SER A 199 4.92 -34.78 28.14
CA SER A 199 6.08 -35.45 28.75
C SER A 199 6.75 -36.50 27.84
N SER A 200 6.05 -37.04 26.84
CA SER A 200 6.63 -37.96 25.86
C SER A 200 7.63 -37.29 24.90
N VAL A 201 7.49 -35.98 24.69
CA VAL A 201 8.41 -35.17 23.89
C VAL A 201 9.70 -34.92 24.69
N ASP A 202 9.60 -34.72 26.00
CA ASP A 202 10.74 -34.50 26.89
C ASP A 202 11.52 -35.81 27.14
N ALA A 203 10.82 -36.95 27.26
CA ALA A 203 11.43 -38.27 27.44
C ALA A 203 12.23 -38.79 26.22
N ALA A 204 12.05 -38.20 25.03
CA ALA A 204 12.84 -38.52 23.85
C ALA A 204 14.28 -37.93 23.90
N SER A 205 14.55 -37.04 24.86
CA SER A 205 15.85 -36.34 25.03
C SER A 205 16.91 -37.12 25.81
N LEU A 206 16.79 -38.46 25.92
CA LEU A 206 17.79 -39.32 26.57
C LEU A 206 19.18 -39.29 25.88
N THR A 207 19.29 -38.63 24.73
CA THR A 207 20.55 -38.28 24.06
C THR A 207 20.86 -36.78 24.23
N PRO A 208 22.14 -36.35 24.29
CA PRO A 208 22.51 -34.94 24.51
C PRO A 208 22.07 -33.96 23.41
N HIS A 209 21.41 -34.43 22.35
CA HIS A 209 20.91 -33.64 21.24
C HIS A 209 19.38 -33.56 21.30
N ARG A 210 18.82 -32.36 21.11
CA ARG A 210 17.36 -32.17 21.06
C ARG A 210 16.76 -32.90 19.87
N SER A 211 15.57 -33.46 20.06
CA SER A 211 14.92 -34.22 19.01
C SER A 211 14.39 -33.32 17.87
N PRO A 212 14.30 -33.82 16.63
CA PRO A 212 13.86 -33.03 15.48
C PRO A 212 12.47 -32.40 15.68
N GLU A 213 11.54 -33.10 16.31
CA GLU A 213 10.19 -32.61 16.60
C GLU A 213 10.19 -31.42 17.57
N GLN A 214 11.08 -31.43 18.57
CA GLN A 214 11.25 -30.31 19.50
C GLN A 214 11.75 -29.08 18.76
N ILE A 215 12.75 -29.24 17.88
CA ILE A 215 13.31 -28.12 17.11
C ILE A 215 12.25 -27.51 16.19
N MET A 216 11.48 -28.34 15.47
CA MET A 216 10.40 -27.87 14.59
C MET A 216 9.32 -27.12 15.38
N SER A 217 8.92 -27.64 16.55
CA SER A 217 7.96 -26.95 17.41
C SER A 217 8.52 -25.64 17.99
N TYR A 218 9.79 -25.58 18.38
CA TYR A 218 10.42 -24.33 18.81
C TYR A 218 10.44 -23.27 17.70
N VAL A 219 10.86 -23.64 16.48
CA VAL A 219 10.86 -22.69 15.36
C VAL A 219 9.43 -22.22 15.05
N SER A 220 8.44 -23.13 15.11
CA SER A 220 7.02 -22.81 14.99
C SER A 220 6.54 -21.81 16.08
N THR A 221 6.91 -22.00 17.35
CA THR A 221 6.57 -21.05 18.42
C THR A 221 7.16 -19.67 18.17
N MET A 222 8.43 -19.60 17.75
CA MET A 222 9.11 -18.32 17.51
C MET A 222 8.49 -17.59 16.32
N LEU A 223 8.11 -18.31 15.26
CA LEU A 223 7.46 -17.71 14.10
C LEU A 223 6.02 -17.27 14.37
N SER A 224 5.23 -18.02 15.15
CA SER A 224 3.88 -17.58 15.56
C SER A 224 3.95 -16.37 16.48
N LEU A 225 4.91 -16.33 17.41
CA LEU A 225 5.17 -15.16 18.24
C LEU A 225 5.62 -13.96 17.39
N ALA A 226 6.51 -14.17 16.42
CA ALA A 226 6.94 -13.12 15.50
C ALA A 226 5.77 -12.59 14.66
N SER A 227 4.91 -13.46 14.13
CA SER A 227 3.68 -13.08 13.42
C SER A 227 2.79 -12.19 14.29
N TYR A 228 2.53 -12.59 15.54
CA TYR A 228 1.77 -11.80 16.51
C TYR A 228 2.40 -10.43 16.77
N LEU A 229 3.70 -10.38 17.05
CA LEU A 229 4.42 -9.13 17.33
C LEU A 229 4.42 -8.18 16.13
N VAL A 230 4.60 -8.70 14.92
CA VAL A 230 4.54 -7.88 13.69
C VAL A 230 3.12 -7.35 13.47
N CYS A 231 2.09 -8.20 13.57
CA CYS A 231 0.69 -7.75 13.51
C CYS A 231 0.41 -6.63 14.54
N TRP A 232 0.84 -6.82 15.78
CA TRP A 232 0.67 -5.84 16.84
C TRP A 232 1.34 -4.50 16.51
N ILE A 233 2.60 -4.53 16.05
CA ILE A 233 3.33 -3.32 15.65
C ILE A 233 2.61 -2.61 14.49
N LEU A 234 2.15 -3.35 13.48
CA LEU A 234 1.46 -2.78 12.31
C LEU A 234 0.11 -2.16 12.70
N LEU A 235 -0.67 -2.84 13.53
CA LEU A 235 -1.96 -2.32 14.02
C LEU A 235 -1.80 -1.09 14.91
N GLN A 236 -0.78 -1.06 15.76
CA GLN A 236 -0.60 0.06 16.70
C GLN A 236 0.08 1.27 16.09
N ARG A 237 1.16 1.07 15.31
CA ARG A 237 2.00 2.17 14.83
C ARG A 237 1.70 2.56 13.39
N HIS A 238 1.41 1.58 12.54
CA HIS A 238 1.37 1.78 11.09
C HIS A 238 -0.03 2.22 10.62
N ALA A 239 -1.07 1.50 11.03
CA ALA A 239 -2.45 1.78 10.60
C ALA A 239 -2.97 3.20 10.99
N PRO A 240 -2.82 3.68 12.25
CA PRO A 240 -3.39 4.96 12.64
C PRO A 240 -2.64 6.17 12.07
N HIS A 241 -1.31 6.06 11.95
CA HIS A 241 -0.46 7.17 11.54
C HIS A 241 -0.66 7.51 10.06
N ILE A 242 -0.69 6.49 9.20
CA ILE A 242 -0.72 6.66 7.74
C ILE A 242 -2.16 6.75 7.20
N GLY A 243 -3.14 6.26 7.95
CA GLY A 243 -4.57 6.40 7.62
C GLY A 243 -5.20 7.74 8.02
N SER A 244 -4.45 8.63 8.66
CA SER A 244 -4.99 9.88 9.22
C SER A 244 -5.38 10.93 8.16
N SER A 245 -4.70 10.97 7.01
CA SER A 245 -4.99 11.90 5.91
C SER A 245 -4.29 11.47 4.62
N ALA A 246 -4.86 11.80 3.46
CA ALA A 246 -4.20 11.65 2.16
C ALA A 246 -2.81 12.29 2.11
N ILE A 247 -2.64 13.47 2.73
CA ILE A 247 -1.37 14.21 2.72
C ILE A 247 -0.30 13.44 3.52
N ALA A 248 -0.69 12.84 4.64
CA ALA A 248 0.20 11.99 5.44
C ALA A 248 0.62 10.74 4.65
N GLY A 249 -0.32 10.10 3.94
CA GLY A 249 -0.05 8.97 3.05
C GLY A 249 0.91 9.33 1.90
N ILE A 250 0.67 10.45 1.22
CA ILE A 250 1.55 10.95 0.15
C ILE A 250 2.95 11.21 0.69
N THR A 251 3.06 11.92 1.82
CA THR A 251 4.36 12.24 2.42
C THR A 251 5.12 10.97 2.82
N TYR A 252 4.41 9.99 3.39
CA TYR A 252 4.96 8.69 3.74
C TYR A 252 5.51 7.96 2.50
N LEU A 253 4.70 7.79 1.45
CA LEU A 253 5.07 7.05 0.25
C LEU A 253 6.18 7.77 -0.54
N GLN A 254 6.13 9.09 -0.67
CA GLN A 254 7.19 9.87 -1.30
C GLN A 254 8.51 9.80 -0.55
N GLN A 255 8.49 9.75 0.78
CA GLN A 255 9.70 9.55 1.58
C GLN A 255 10.27 8.12 1.38
N ARG A 256 9.38 7.13 1.24
CA ARG A 256 9.75 5.73 1.01
C ARG A 256 10.27 5.47 -0.40
N GLU A 257 9.70 6.10 -1.41
CA GLU A 257 10.14 6.00 -2.81
C GLU A 257 11.61 6.43 -2.99
N LYS A 258 12.04 7.43 -2.22
CA LYS A 258 13.45 7.90 -2.21
C LYS A 258 14.41 6.96 -1.49
N CYS A 259 13.91 6.03 -0.68
CA CYS A 259 14.75 5.08 0.05
C CYS A 259 15.22 3.94 -0.86
N PHE A 260 16.35 3.31 -0.51
CA PHE A 260 16.95 2.28 -1.36
C PHE A 260 15.94 1.18 -1.73
N LEU A 261 15.12 0.63 -0.83
CA LEU A 261 14.13 -0.41 -1.20
C LEU A 261 12.81 0.11 -1.78
N GLY A 262 12.53 1.43 -1.78
CA GLY A 262 11.28 1.97 -2.31
C GLY A 262 10.01 1.38 -1.66
N LEU A 263 8.95 1.29 -2.47
CA LEU A 263 7.67 0.66 -2.14
C LEU A 263 7.77 -0.87 -1.96
N ASP A 264 8.84 -1.50 -2.46
CA ASP A 264 9.07 -2.94 -2.33
C ASP A 264 9.25 -3.34 -0.85
N ALA A 265 9.85 -2.47 -0.03
CA ALA A 265 9.99 -2.70 1.40
C ALA A 265 8.65 -2.73 2.12
N ASP A 266 7.74 -1.80 1.81
CA ASP A 266 6.42 -1.74 2.44
C ASP A 266 5.60 -2.99 2.08
N ALA A 267 5.67 -3.42 0.82
CA ALA A 267 5.04 -4.66 0.37
C ALA A 267 5.56 -5.91 1.12
N ILE A 268 6.88 -5.99 1.35
CA ILE A 268 7.46 -7.06 2.18
C ILE A 268 6.90 -6.97 3.61
N VAL A 269 6.97 -5.79 4.23
CA VAL A 269 6.54 -5.59 5.63
C VAL A 269 5.07 -5.98 5.83
N PHE A 270 4.19 -5.62 4.89
CA PHE A 270 2.76 -5.95 4.96
C PHE A 270 2.47 -7.45 4.82
N SER A 271 3.32 -8.19 4.11
CA SER A 271 3.19 -9.63 3.93
C SER A 271 3.80 -10.47 5.07
N LEU A 272 4.66 -9.89 5.91
CA LEU A 272 5.37 -10.62 6.97
C LEU A 272 4.45 -11.38 7.93
N PRO A 273 3.35 -10.82 8.44
CA PRO A 273 2.51 -11.53 9.41
C PRO A 273 1.94 -12.84 8.86
N SER A 274 1.38 -12.78 7.66
CA SER A 274 0.78 -13.93 6.97
C SER A 274 1.83 -14.97 6.58
N ALA A 275 3.00 -14.54 6.13
CA ALA A 275 4.09 -15.44 5.78
C ALA A 275 4.66 -16.17 7.01
N PHE A 276 4.93 -15.46 8.11
CA PHE A 276 5.40 -16.07 9.36
C PHE A 276 4.38 -17.02 9.98
N PHE A 277 3.09 -16.66 9.93
CA PHE A 277 2.01 -17.54 10.34
C PHE A 277 2.00 -18.83 9.51
N THR A 278 2.12 -18.72 8.18
CA THR A 278 2.14 -19.89 7.28
C THR A 278 3.33 -20.81 7.58
N TRP A 279 4.53 -20.26 7.75
CA TRP A 279 5.71 -21.06 8.13
C TRP A 279 5.54 -21.72 9.50
N SER A 280 4.98 -21.02 10.48
CA SER A 280 4.67 -21.58 11.80
C SER A 280 3.72 -22.77 11.69
N MET A 281 2.64 -22.62 10.93
CA MET A 281 1.66 -23.68 10.69
C MET A 281 2.31 -24.91 10.03
N LEU A 282 3.10 -24.71 8.97
CA LEU A 282 3.79 -25.80 8.28
C LEU A 282 4.76 -26.58 9.19
N LEU A 283 5.55 -25.86 9.99
CA LEU A 283 6.50 -26.48 10.91
C LEU A 283 5.80 -27.20 12.08
N PHE A 284 4.69 -26.67 12.57
CA PHE A 284 3.90 -27.36 13.58
C PHE A 284 3.28 -28.64 13.03
N CYS A 285 2.70 -28.59 11.83
CA CYS A 285 2.21 -29.78 11.14
C CYS A 285 3.34 -30.82 10.94
N ALA A 286 4.53 -30.38 10.51
CA ALA A 286 5.68 -31.26 10.37
C ALA A 286 6.09 -31.91 11.70
N ALA A 287 6.07 -31.15 12.82
CA ALA A 287 6.35 -31.68 14.14
C ALA A 287 5.33 -32.75 14.57
N ILE A 288 4.04 -32.53 14.32
CA ILE A 288 2.97 -33.50 14.60
C ILE A 288 3.13 -34.75 13.74
N VAL A 289 3.38 -34.60 12.44
CA VAL A 289 3.59 -35.74 11.54
C VAL A 289 4.80 -36.57 12.00
N TRP A 290 5.89 -35.90 12.39
CA TRP A 290 7.08 -36.57 12.86
C TRP A 290 6.82 -37.41 14.12
N ILE A 291 6.21 -36.84 15.15
CA ILE A 291 5.93 -37.58 16.39
C ILE A 291 4.94 -38.72 16.17
N CYS A 292 3.94 -38.54 15.29
CA CYS A 292 2.96 -39.54 14.96
C CYS A 292 3.56 -40.74 14.19
N LEU A 293 4.60 -40.52 13.38
CA LEU A 293 5.25 -41.56 12.59
C LEU A 293 6.44 -42.23 13.31
N ALA A 294 7.18 -41.49 14.14
CA ALA A 294 8.45 -41.97 14.69
C ALA A 294 8.33 -43.13 15.70
N LYS A 295 7.17 -43.31 16.35
CA LYS A 295 6.96 -44.35 17.38
C LYS A 295 5.62 -45.10 17.24
N SER A 296 5.03 -45.12 16.05
CA SER A 296 3.71 -45.73 15.83
C SER A 296 3.78 -47.18 15.34
N ASP A 297 2.77 -47.95 15.71
CA ASP A 297 2.50 -49.26 15.11
C ASP A 297 2.16 -49.13 13.62
N ILE A 298 2.28 -50.24 12.87
CA ILE A 298 2.03 -50.26 11.42
C ILE A 298 0.59 -49.82 11.10
N VAL A 299 -0.39 -50.23 11.94
CA VAL A 299 -1.80 -49.89 11.76
C VAL A 299 -2.06 -48.39 11.98
N THR A 300 -1.52 -47.79 13.04
CA THR A 300 -1.68 -46.35 13.31
C THR A 300 -0.97 -45.51 12.25
N THR A 301 0.21 -45.94 11.82
CA THR A 301 0.97 -45.32 10.72
C THR A 301 0.13 -45.29 9.43
N PHE A 302 -0.50 -46.41 9.05
CA PHE A 302 -1.34 -46.47 7.86
C PHE A 302 -2.53 -45.51 7.94
N ILE A 303 -3.21 -45.44 9.09
CA ILE A 303 -4.32 -44.51 9.32
C ILE A 303 -3.84 -43.05 9.18
N ILE A 304 -2.75 -42.68 9.86
CA ILE A 304 -2.20 -41.31 9.83
C ILE A 304 -1.80 -40.92 8.40
N VAL A 305 -1.10 -41.80 7.68
CA VAL A 305 -0.69 -41.56 6.29
C VAL A 305 -1.91 -41.42 5.38
N SER A 306 -2.96 -42.22 5.56
CA SER A 306 -4.20 -42.10 4.77
C SER A 306 -4.89 -40.76 4.98
N VAL A 307 -4.97 -40.28 6.23
CA VAL A 307 -5.54 -38.97 6.56
C VAL A 307 -4.68 -37.84 5.99
N LEU A 308 -3.35 -37.92 6.12
CA LEU A 308 -2.43 -36.96 5.52
C LEU A 308 -2.55 -36.92 3.99
N ALA A 309 -2.73 -38.06 3.33
CA ALA A 309 -2.92 -38.15 1.89
C ALA A 309 -4.23 -37.48 1.45
N VAL A 310 -5.32 -37.70 2.19
CA VAL A 310 -6.61 -37.01 1.92
C VAL A 310 -6.47 -35.50 2.14
N MET A 311 -5.82 -35.06 3.22
CA MET A 311 -5.58 -33.64 3.47
C MET A 311 -4.73 -33.02 2.36
N ALA A 312 -3.63 -33.66 1.97
CA ALA A 312 -2.76 -33.19 0.89
C ALA A 312 -3.49 -33.14 -0.45
N LEU A 313 -4.31 -34.15 -0.77
CA LEU A 313 -5.14 -34.17 -1.98
C LEU A 313 -6.16 -33.03 -1.97
N SER A 314 -6.82 -32.80 -0.84
CA SER A 314 -7.78 -31.70 -0.70
C SER A 314 -7.13 -30.33 -0.89
N LEU A 315 -5.94 -30.12 -0.31
CA LEU A 315 -5.15 -28.90 -0.54
C LEU A 315 -4.73 -28.77 -2.00
N ALA A 316 -4.27 -29.85 -2.63
CA ALA A 316 -3.86 -29.83 -4.03
C ALA A 316 -5.02 -29.44 -4.95
N VAL A 317 -6.23 -29.97 -4.70
CA VAL A 317 -7.44 -29.60 -5.45
C VAL A 317 -7.78 -28.13 -5.26
N VAL A 318 -7.78 -27.63 -4.02
CA VAL A 318 -8.05 -26.21 -3.74
C VAL A 318 -7.01 -25.30 -4.41
N LEU A 319 -5.73 -25.65 -4.32
CA LEU A 319 -4.65 -24.91 -4.98
C LEU A 319 -4.79 -24.93 -6.49
N GLN A 320 -5.15 -26.07 -7.09
CA GLN A 320 -5.35 -26.18 -8.53
C GLN A 320 -6.54 -25.33 -9.02
N VAL A 321 -7.67 -25.35 -8.29
CA VAL A 321 -8.85 -24.52 -8.61
C VAL A 321 -8.53 -23.03 -8.46
N SER A 322 -7.82 -22.67 -7.39
CA SER A 322 -7.37 -21.29 -7.15
C SER A 322 -6.41 -20.83 -8.25
N TRP A 323 -5.44 -21.67 -8.61
CA TRP A 323 -4.48 -21.39 -9.68
C TRP A 323 -5.17 -21.18 -11.04
N MET A 324 -6.13 -22.03 -11.40
CA MET A 324 -6.92 -21.88 -12.62
C MET A 324 -7.71 -20.56 -12.65
N SER A 325 -8.11 -20.04 -11.49
CA SER A 325 -8.87 -18.80 -11.39
C SER A 325 -8.01 -17.53 -11.50
N ILE A 326 -6.69 -17.63 -11.25
CA ILE A 326 -5.76 -16.50 -11.18
C ILE A 326 -4.87 -16.38 -12.44
N ALA A 327 -4.96 -17.36 -13.34
CA ALA A 327 -4.06 -17.54 -14.49
C ALA A 327 -3.88 -16.38 -15.50
N PRO A 328 -4.79 -15.39 -15.73
CA PRO A 328 -4.48 -14.35 -16.71
C PRO A 328 -3.44 -13.31 -16.24
N ILE A 329 -2.88 -13.41 -15.02
CA ILE A 329 -1.93 -12.42 -14.45
C ILE A 329 -0.49 -12.95 -14.35
N GLU A 330 -0.25 -14.25 -14.55
CA GLU A 330 0.99 -14.93 -14.10
C GLU A 330 1.98 -15.37 -15.18
N ASP A 331 1.88 -14.92 -16.42
CA ASP A 331 2.85 -15.30 -17.48
C ASP A 331 4.30 -14.82 -17.22
N ASN A 332 4.55 -14.04 -16.17
CA ASN A 332 5.87 -13.46 -15.88
C ASN A 332 6.55 -13.97 -14.59
N VAL A 333 5.86 -14.60 -13.64
CA VAL A 333 6.45 -14.88 -12.31
C VAL A 333 7.33 -16.13 -12.33
N TRP A 334 6.83 -17.23 -12.89
CA TRP A 334 7.57 -18.49 -12.96
C TRP A 334 8.79 -18.38 -13.89
N ALA A 335 8.62 -17.75 -15.05
CA ALA A 335 9.70 -17.43 -15.98
C ALA A 335 10.82 -16.62 -15.31
N ARG A 336 10.48 -15.58 -14.55
CA ARG A 336 11.46 -14.75 -13.83
C ARG A 336 12.20 -15.50 -12.72
N ASN A 337 11.54 -16.43 -12.03
CA ASN A 337 12.20 -17.27 -11.02
C ASN A 337 13.17 -18.27 -11.68
N VAL A 338 12.78 -18.87 -12.80
CA VAL A 338 13.64 -19.76 -13.58
C VAL A 338 14.87 -19.01 -14.09
N GLU A 339 14.69 -17.82 -14.67
CA GLU A 339 15.80 -16.96 -15.08
C GLU A 339 16.74 -16.62 -13.92
N PHE A 340 16.21 -16.32 -12.74
CA PHE A 340 17.02 -16.05 -11.56
C PHE A 340 17.86 -17.27 -11.13
N VAL A 341 17.24 -18.45 -11.06
CA VAL A 341 17.96 -19.68 -10.70
C VAL A 341 19.06 -19.97 -11.73
N HIS A 342 18.79 -19.78 -13.02
CA HIS A 342 19.80 -19.91 -14.06
C HIS A 342 20.92 -18.89 -13.93
N TYR A 343 20.61 -17.62 -13.66
CA TYR A 343 21.60 -16.57 -13.46
C TYR A 343 22.51 -16.85 -12.25
N VAL A 344 21.94 -17.24 -11.09
CA VAL A 344 22.72 -17.58 -9.89
C VAL A 344 23.59 -18.80 -10.15
N ARG A 345 23.04 -19.82 -10.79
CA ARG A 345 23.77 -21.03 -11.17
C ARG A 345 24.94 -20.68 -12.10
N GLN A 346 24.71 -19.87 -13.12
CA GLN A 346 25.73 -19.49 -14.09
C GLN A 346 26.83 -18.64 -13.44
N ARG A 347 26.47 -17.66 -12.61
CA ARG A 347 27.43 -16.87 -11.83
C ARG A 347 28.25 -17.71 -10.84
N SER A 348 27.64 -18.73 -10.25
CA SER A 348 28.35 -19.67 -9.36
C SER A 348 29.36 -20.52 -10.15
N ILE A 349 28.99 -20.96 -11.35
CA ILE A 349 29.87 -21.69 -12.28
C ILE A 349 31.04 -20.78 -12.72
N ASP A 350 30.75 -19.53 -13.09
CA ASP A 350 31.77 -18.57 -13.51
C ASP A 350 32.73 -18.19 -12.37
N ALA A 351 32.24 -18.10 -11.12
CA ALA A 351 33.07 -17.83 -9.95
C ALA A 351 33.98 -19.02 -9.57
N ILE A 352 33.51 -20.25 -9.81
CA ILE A 352 34.31 -21.48 -9.63
C ILE A 352 35.34 -21.61 -10.77
N ALA A 353 34.95 -21.30 -12.01
CA ALA A 353 35.81 -21.38 -13.19
C ALA A 353 36.92 -20.32 -13.19
N ASN A 354 36.65 -19.10 -12.73
CA ASN A 354 37.59 -17.98 -12.77
C ASN A 354 38.33 -17.72 -11.45
N GLY A 355 38.04 -18.48 -10.39
CA GLY A 355 38.57 -18.26 -9.05
C GLY A 355 38.00 -16.99 -8.38
N LEU A 356 37.72 -17.07 -7.08
CA LEU A 356 37.20 -15.94 -6.28
C LEU A 356 38.03 -14.67 -6.51
N PRO A 357 37.45 -13.53 -6.92
CA PRO A 357 38.21 -12.30 -7.07
C PRO A 357 38.73 -11.89 -5.69
N ARG A 358 40.06 -11.94 -5.52
CA ARG A 358 40.74 -11.41 -4.33
C ARG A 358 40.33 -9.94 -4.21
N ARG A 359 39.52 -9.62 -3.20
CA ARG A 359 39.28 -8.25 -2.74
C ARG A 359 40.65 -7.59 -2.55
N MET A 360 41.03 -6.71 -3.48
CA MET A 360 42.26 -5.92 -3.35
C MET A 360 42.16 -5.08 -2.08
N SER A 361 42.97 -5.44 -1.09
CA SER A 361 43.25 -4.65 0.10
C SER A 361 43.92 -3.35 -0.35
N ARG A 362 43.16 -2.26 -0.37
CA ARG A 362 43.68 -0.91 -0.64
C ARG A 362 44.26 -0.35 0.67
N LYS A 363 45.42 -0.84 1.10
CA LYS A 363 46.30 -0.19 2.09
C LYS A 363 47.75 -0.59 1.82
N ALA A 364 48.64 0.41 1.83
CA ALA A 364 50.10 0.37 1.68
C ALA A 364 50.65 0.60 0.26
N SER A 365 50.68 1.88 -0.15
CA SER A 365 51.81 2.49 -0.85
C SER A 365 51.62 4.02 -0.87
N MET A 366 51.83 4.65 0.29
CA MET A 366 52.17 6.06 0.40
C MET A 366 53.26 6.16 1.47
N SER A 367 54.44 5.69 1.12
CA SER A 367 55.67 5.94 1.88
C SER A 367 56.84 5.75 0.93
N GLY A 368 57.65 6.81 0.80
CA GLY A 368 58.97 6.76 0.18
C GLY A 368 58.97 7.11 -1.30
N GLU A 369 59.27 8.38 -1.61
CA GLU A 369 60.54 8.80 -2.22
C GLU A 369 60.36 10.09 -3.03
N GLN A 370 60.83 11.20 -2.43
CA GLN A 370 61.60 12.21 -3.16
C GLN A 370 63.05 11.70 -3.22
N PRO A 371 63.77 11.96 -4.33
CA PRO A 371 64.67 13.11 -4.27
C PRO A 371 64.69 13.96 -5.56
N ALA A 372 65.39 15.08 -5.39
CA ALA A 372 65.46 16.28 -6.20
C ALA A 372 66.43 16.24 -7.39
N ARG A 373 66.39 17.34 -8.17
CA ARG A 373 67.44 17.94 -9.06
C ARG A 373 67.69 17.22 -10.39
N ALA A 374 67.95 17.88 -11.52
CA ALA A 374 68.11 19.29 -11.90
C ALA A 374 68.07 19.43 -13.45
N GLU A 375 68.04 20.69 -13.93
CA GLU A 375 68.43 21.18 -15.27
C GLU A 375 67.42 20.90 -16.41
N ALA A 376 66.97 21.87 -17.22
CA ALA A 376 67.48 23.21 -17.55
C ALA A 376 66.33 24.23 -17.74
#